data_AF-I4ABW1-F1
#
_entry.id   AF-I4ABW1-F1
#
_cell.length_a   1.000
_cell.length_b   1.000
_cell.length_c   1.000
_cell.angle_alpha   90.00
_cell.angle_beta   90.00
_cell.angle_gamma   90.00
#
_symmetry.space_group_name_H-M   'P 1'
#
loop_
_entity.id
_entity.type
_entity.pdbx_description
1 polymer ?
#
loop_
_entity_poly.entity_id
_entity_poly.type
_entity_poly.pdbx_seq_one_letter_code
_entity_poly.pdbx_strand_id
1 'polypeptide(L)' 'MEIDDLAVAVIILIRAGVALRIVFCLIRMIGNAEEASMYKKRAFNAVLFYIMAESVWQFRDIVFFYFK' A
#
# COMPACT_ATOMS: atom_id res chain seq x y z
N MET A 1 4.29 -18.12 -18.14
CA MET A 1 4.09 -17.13 -17.07
C MET A 1 3.60 -15.89 -17.77
N GLU A 2 2.30 -15.62 -17.67
CA GLU A 2 1.68 -14.53 -18.40
C GLU A 2 2.11 -13.19 -17.76
N ILE A 3 2.16 -12.13 -18.56
CA ILE A 3 2.54 -10.78 -18.07
C ILE A 3 1.58 -10.34 -16.94
N ASP A 4 0.33 -10.81 -16.98
CA ASP A 4 -0.68 -10.56 -15.96
C ASP A 4 -0.34 -11.23 -14.61
N ASP A 5 0.20 -12.45 -14.61
CA ASP A 5 0.63 -13.12 -13.36
C ASP A 5 1.75 -12.34 -12.67
N LEU A 6 2.71 -11.83 -13.46
CA LEU A 6 3.80 -11.00 -12.97
C LEU A 6 3.27 -9.68 -12.40
N ALA A 7 2.30 -9.05 -13.08
CA ALA A 7 1.68 -7.82 -12.61
C ALA A 7 0.94 -8.05 -11.28
N VAL A 8 0.17 -9.13 -11.16
CA VAL A 8 -0.51 -9.53 -9.92
C VAL A 8 0.48 -9.79 -8.79
N ALA A 9 1.58 -10.49 -9.06
CA ALA A 9 2.62 -10.73 -8.07
C ALA A 9 3.26 -9.43 -7.55
N VAL A 10 3.52 -8.47 -8.44
CA VAL A 10 4.07 -7.15 -8.07
C VAL A 10 3.07 -6.36 -7.23
N ILE A 11 1.78 -6.39 -7.55
CA ILE A 11 0.73 -5.76 -6.73
C ILE A 11 0.76 -6.32 -5.31
N ILE A 12 0.71 -7.64 -5.19
CA ILE A 12 0.68 -8.33 -3.89
C ILE A 12 1.92 -7.94 -3.06
N LEU A 13 3.10 -7.85 -3.68
CA LEU A 13 4.32 -7.39 -3.03
C LEU A 13 4.22 -5.94 -2.54
N ILE A 14 3.65 -5.02 -3.33
CA ILE A 14 3.43 -3.63 -2.93
C ILE A 14 2.48 -3.58 -1.72
N ARG A 15 1.36 -4.31 -1.76
CA ARG A 15 0.39 -4.36 -0.66
C ARG A 15 1.02 -4.91 0.62
N ALA A 16 1.78 -6.00 0.52
CA ALA A 16 2.50 -6.60 1.64
C ALA A 16 3.55 -5.64 2.23
N GLY A 17 4.32 -4.95 1.38
CA GLY A 17 5.33 -3.97 1.81
C GLY A 17 4.72 -2.79 2.58
N VAL A 18 3.56 -2.29 2.14
CA VAL A 18 2.86 -1.21 2.86
C VAL A 18 2.29 -1.71 4.18
N ALA A 19 1.70 -2.92 4.21
CA ALA A 19 1.22 -3.51 5.45
C ALA A 19 2.34 -3.66 6.49
N LEU A 20 3.51 -4.17 6.09
CA LEU A 20 4.68 -4.27 6.95
C LEU A 20 5.13 -2.91 7.49
N ARG A 21 5.10 -1.86 6.66
CA ARG A 21 5.46 -0.50 7.05
C ARG A 21 4.50 0.09 8.08
N ILE A 22 3.20 -0.17 7.93
CA ILE A 22 2.18 0.26 8.90
C ILE A 22 2.36 -0.48 10.22
N VAL A 23 2.50 -1.81 10.19
CA VAL A 23 2.72 -2.63 11.38
C VAL A 23 3.98 -2.20 12.12
N PHE A 24 5.08 -1.95 11.40
CA PHE A 24 6.32 -1.45 11.99
C PHE A 24 6.12 -0.09 12.71
N CYS A 25 5.39 0.84 12.08
CA CYS A 25 5.08 2.12 12.70
C CYS A 25 4.23 1.96 13.97
N LEU A 26 3.25 1.04 13.96
CA LEU A 26 2.41 0.77 15.13
C LEU A 26 3.23 0.16 16.29
N ILE A 27 4.10 -0.80 16.01
CA ILE A 27 4.99 -1.40 17.03
C ILE A 27 5.90 -0.33 17.64
N ARG A 28 6.51 0.53 16.82
CA ARG A 28 7.37 1.64 17.27
C ARG A 28 6.60 2.67 18.10
N MET A 29 5.33 2.95 17.79
CA MET A 29 4.49 3.86 18.57
C MET A 29 4.20 3.35 19.98
N ILE A 30 4.03 2.04 20.16
CA ILE A 30 3.76 1.44 21.48
C ILE A 30 4.99 1.54 22.39
N GLY A 31 6.19 1.36 21.82
CA GLY A 31 7.45 1.37 22.59
C GLY A 31 8.01 2.76 22.90
N ASN A 32 7.57 3.83 22.22
CA ASN A 32 8.16 5.16 22.34
C ASN A 32 7.11 6.28 22.19
N ALA A 33 6.51 6.68 23.32
CA ALA A 33 5.42 7.66 23.33
C ALA A 33 5.85 9.07 22.85
N GLU A 34 7.11 9.46 23.06
CA GLU A 34 7.65 10.75 22.63
C GLU A 34 7.75 10.87 21.10
N GLU A 35 8.06 9.78 20.40
CA GLU A 35 8.17 9.74 18.94
C GLU A 35 6.85 9.37 18.23
N ALA A 36 5.79 9.09 18.99
CA ALA A 36 4.53 8.55 18.45
C ALA A 36 3.89 9.48 17.40
N SER A 37 4.02 10.80 17.56
CA SER A 37 3.50 11.79 16.61
C SER A 37 4.17 11.70 15.22
N MET A 38 5.46 11.40 15.16
CA MET A 38 6.23 11.23 13.93
C MET A 38 5.84 9.92 13.21
N TYR A 39 5.76 8.81 13.95
CA TYR A 39 5.36 7.53 13.37
C TYR A 39 3.91 7.55 12.89
N LYS A 40 3.01 8.28 13.57
CA LYS A 40 1.64 8.49 13.11
C LYS A 40 1.57 9.18 11.75
N LYS A 41 2.36 10.24 11.54
CA LYS A 41 2.48 10.89 10.21
C LYS A 41 3.02 9.94 9.15
N ARG A 42 4.04 9.14 9.48
CA ARG A 42 4.62 8.16 8.55
C ARG A 42 3.64 7.05 8.18
N ALA A 43 2.88 6.53 9.14
CA ALA A 43 1.83 5.54 8.90
C ALA A 43 0.72 6.14 8.01
N PHE A 44 0.29 7.37 8.29
CA PHE A 44 -0.71 8.05 7.47
C PHE A 44 -0.25 8.25 6.02
N ASN A 45 0.99 8.68 5.81
CA ASN A 45 1.55 8.81 4.46
C ASN A 45 1.64 7.45 3.74
N ALA A 46 1.95 6.37 4.46
CA ALA A 46 1.97 5.03 3.90
C ALA A 46 0.57 4.56 3.48
N VAL A 47 -0.46 4.86 4.30
CA VAL A 47 -1.87 4.59 3.95
C VAL A 47 -2.30 5.41 2.74
N LEU A 48 -1.96 6.69 2.69
CA LEU A 48 -2.30 7.55 1.56
C LEU A 48 -1.66 7.04 0.25
N PHE A 49 -0.40 6.62 0.32
CA PHE A 49 0.29 5.98 -0.80
C PHE A 49 -0.40 4.70 -1.25
N TYR A 50 -0.83 3.86 -0.30
CA TYR A 50 -1.57 2.62 -0.61
C TYR A 50 -2.86 2.91 -1.38
N ILE A 51 -3.65 3.88 -0.92
CA ILE A 51 -4.91 4.25 -1.58
C ILE A 51 -4.67 4.73 -3.01
N MET A 52 -3.62 5.55 -3.23
CA MET A 52 -3.24 5.99 -4.57
C MET A 52 -2.75 4.83 -5.46
N ALA A 53 -1.99 3.89 -4.91
CA ALA A 53 -1.53 2.72 -5.66
C ALA A 53 -2.69 1.80 -6.06
N GLU A 54 -3.65 1.61 -5.17
CA GLU A 54 -4.83 0.77 -5.40
C GLU A 54 -5.80 1.40 -6.42
N SER A 55 -5.93 2.73 -6.42
CA SER A 55 -6.80 3.43 -7.35
C SER A 55 -6.33 3.31 -8.81
N VAL A 56 -5.01 3.28 -9.06
CA VAL A 56 -4.46 3.04 -10.41
C VAL A 56 -4.93 1.69 -10.97
N TRP A 57 -5.01 0.66 -10.14
CA TRP A 57 -5.52 -0.65 -10.55
C TRP A 57 -7.02 -0.66 -10.79
N GLN A 58 -7.79 0.01 -9.94
CA GLN A 58 -9.22 0.24 -10.20
C GLN A 58 -9.46 0.94 -11.54
N PHE A 59 -8.67 1.96 -11.87
CA PHE A 59 -8.77 2.64 -13.16
C PHE A 59 -8.41 1.73 -14.34
N ARG A 60 -7.35 0.90 -14.21
CA ARG A 60 -7.02 -0.12 -15.21
C ARG A 60 -8.24 -1.01 -15.47
N ASP A 61 -8.82 -1.57 -14.42
CA ASP A 61 -9.94 -2.52 -14.55
C ASP A 61 -11.17 -1.87 -15.21
N ILE A 62 -11.50 -0.63 -14.86
CA ILE A 62 -12.59 0.13 -15.49
C ILE A 62 -12.32 0.36 -16.98
N VAL A 63 -11.10 0.75 -17.35
CA VAL A 63 -10.73 0.98 -18.75
C VAL A 63 -10.77 -0.32 -19.55
N PHE A 64 -10.19 -1.41 -19.02
CA PHE A 64 -10.22 -2.70 -19.68
C PHE A 64 -11.64 -3.30 -19.78
N PHE A 65 -12.52 -2.99 -18.83
CA PHE A 65 -13.94 -3.35 -18.92
C PHE A 65 -14.63 -2.62 -20.07
N TYR A 66 -14.32 -1.34 -20.30
CA TYR A 66 -14.97 -0.53 -21.33
C TYR A 66 -14.47 -0.80 -22.76
N PHE A 67 -13.21 -1.18 -22.93
CA PHE A 67 -12.60 -1.47 -24.24
C PHE A 67 -12.78 -2.93 -24.70
N LYS A 68 -13.55 -3.73 -23.96
CA LYS A 68 -13.92 -5.10 -24.31
C LYS A 68 -15.27 -5.12 -25.01
#